data_AF-A0A8J8AFE9-F1
#
_entry.id   AF-A0A8J8AFE9-F1
#
_cell.length_a   1.000
_cell.length_b   1.000
_cell.length_c   1.000
_cell.angle_alpha   90.00
_cell.angle_beta   90.00
_cell.angle_gamma   90.00
#
_symmetry.space_group_name_H-M   'P 1'
#
loop_
_entity.id
_entity.type
_entity.pdbx_description
1 polymer ?
#
loop_
_entity_poly.entity_id
_entity_poly.type
_entity_poly.pdbx_seq_one_letter_code
_entity_poly.pdbx_strand_id
1 'polypeptide(L)'
;MKRVTKVLIVSGELLIAASLALMITGLAMNDPASALGSLMSYETARRVHTIASYLFIPLFYVHATAGIYIALGRFESLKKPGVRKAVLSAWTLGVALVVLLALVPQGSPFGASSVSAAPILTLEEVAKHSNETDCWVVVEDRVYNVTELIDEHPGGREAIIKYCGTNATDVFFREHSQNDYEVLQVYYIGTIGEPINGTVGG
;
A
#
# COMPACT_ATOMS: atom_id res chain seq x y z
N MET A 1 -19.11 5.90 -34.52
CA MET A 1 -18.12 4.79 -34.46
C MET A 1 -16.68 5.28 -34.26
N LYS A 2 -16.10 6.14 -35.11
CA LYS A 2 -14.68 6.56 -35.01
C LYS A 2 -14.24 7.15 -33.65
N ARG A 3 -15.10 7.92 -32.96
CA ARG A 3 -14.78 8.48 -31.62
C ARG A 3 -14.74 7.41 -30.52
N VAL A 4 -15.68 6.46 -30.54
CA VAL A 4 -15.76 5.38 -29.54
C VAL A 4 -14.57 4.44 -29.67
N THR A 5 -14.17 4.11 -30.90
CA THR A 5 -12.98 3.30 -31.14
C THR A 5 -11.70 3.98 -30.64
N LYS A 6 -11.56 5.30 -30.84
CA LYS A 6 -10.43 6.06 -30.30
C LYS A 6 -10.40 6.04 -28.77
N VAL A 7 -11.56 6.22 -28.12
CA VAL A 7 -11.65 6.15 -26.65
C VAL A 7 -11.24 4.78 -26.13
N LEU A 8 -11.66 3.69 -26.78
CA LEU A 8 -11.28 2.34 -26.39
C LEU A 8 -9.78 2.07 -26.61
N ILE A 9 -9.19 2.53 -27.70
CA ILE A 9 -7.75 2.38 -27.91
C ILE A 9 -6.96 3.11 -26.81
N VAL A 10 -7.27 4.40 -26.59
CA VAL A 10 -6.56 5.23 -25.60
C VAL A 10 -6.74 4.69 -24.18
N SER A 11 -7.96 4.30 -23.81
CA SER A 11 -8.19 3.71 -22.48
C SER A 11 -7.50 2.36 -22.32
N GLY A 12 -7.20 1.64 -23.40
CA GLY A 12 -6.53 0.35 -23.36
C GLY A 12 -5.03 0.51 -23.14
N GLU A 13 -4.42 1.46 -23.85
CA GLU A 13 -3.04 1.86 -23.63
C GLU A 13 -2.81 2.35 -22.19
N LEU A 14 -3.72 3.19 -21.68
CA LEU A 14 -3.68 3.65 -20.29
C LEU A 14 -3.87 2.51 -19.30
N LEU A 15 -4.74 1.54 -19.60
CA LEU A 15 -4.95 0.38 -18.74
C LEU A 15 -3.68 -0.47 -18.63
N ILE A 16 -2.98 -0.69 -19.76
CA ILE A 16 -1.70 -1.41 -19.79
C ILE A 16 -0.65 -0.66 -18.96
N ALA A 17 -0.53 0.66 -19.15
CA ALA A 17 0.40 1.48 -18.37
C ALA A 17 0.11 1.44 -16.86
N ALA A 18 -1.16 1.56 -16.47
CA ALA A 18 -1.57 1.46 -15.07
C ALA A 18 -1.29 0.06 -14.49
N SER A 19 -1.49 -1.00 -15.27
CA SER A 19 -1.20 -2.38 -14.87
C SER A 19 0.29 -2.61 -14.64
N LEU A 20 1.15 -2.10 -15.54
CA LEU A 20 2.60 -2.16 -15.39
C LEU A 20 3.07 -1.35 -14.17
N ALA A 21 2.51 -0.16 -13.95
CA ALA A 21 2.81 0.64 -12.77
C ALA A 21 2.45 -0.10 -11.48
N LEU A 22 1.27 -0.74 -11.41
CA LEU A 22 0.87 -1.56 -10.26
C LEU A 22 1.82 -2.74 -10.03
N MET A 23 2.21 -3.43 -11.10
CA MET A 23 3.14 -4.55 -11.01
C MET A 23 4.53 -4.11 -10.52
N ILE A 24 5.10 -3.07 -11.13
CA ILE A 24 6.45 -2.58 -10.78
C ILE A 24 6.47 -2.05 -9.35
N THR A 25 5.49 -1.23 -8.97
CA THR A 25 5.43 -0.67 -7.61
C THR A 25 5.13 -1.73 -6.56
N GLY A 26 4.29 -2.72 -6.88
CA GLY A 26 4.05 -3.87 -6.00
C GLY A 26 5.32 -4.69 -5.77
N LEU A 27 6.10 -4.93 -6.82
CA LEU A 27 7.41 -5.60 -6.70
C LEU A 27 8.42 -4.77 -5.90
N ALA A 28 8.51 -3.47 -6.16
CA ALA A 28 9.40 -2.57 -5.41
C ALA A 28 9.02 -2.47 -3.92
N MET A 29 7.73 -2.52 -3.60
CA MET A 29 7.25 -2.59 -2.21
C MET A 29 7.56 -3.93 -1.55
N ASN A 30 7.65 -5.02 -2.32
CA ASN A 30 7.86 -6.37 -1.81
C ASN A 30 9.35 -6.73 -1.64
N ASP A 31 10.24 -6.12 -2.40
CA ASP A 31 11.69 -6.32 -2.29
C ASP A 31 12.44 -4.98 -2.54
N PRO A 32 12.67 -4.18 -1.49
CA PRO A 32 13.37 -2.90 -1.59
C PRO A 32 14.87 -3.07 -1.91
N ALA A 33 15.45 -4.26 -1.68
CA ALA A 33 16.83 -4.57 -2.03
C ALA A 33 17.01 -4.91 -3.52
N SER A 34 15.90 -5.19 -4.23
CA SER A 34 15.92 -5.38 -5.68
C SER A 34 16.38 -4.12 -6.42
N ALA A 35 16.80 -4.29 -7.68
CA ALA A 35 17.15 -3.16 -8.55
C ALA A 35 15.99 -2.15 -8.74
N LEU A 36 14.74 -2.57 -8.51
CA LEU A 36 13.57 -1.69 -8.54
C LEU A 36 13.39 -0.93 -7.22
N GLY A 37 13.68 -1.57 -6.09
CA GLY A 37 13.65 -0.92 -4.77
C GLY A 37 14.74 0.12 -4.57
N SER A 38 15.90 -0.06 -5.19
CA SER A 38 16.96 0.97 -5.21
C SER A 38 16.62 2.18 -6.10
N LEU A 39 15.69 2.03 -7.04
CA LEU A 39 15.22 3.11 -7.93
C LEU A 39 14.09 3.94 -7.30
N MET A 40 13.30 3.37 -6.39
CA MET A 40 12.19 4.06 -5.73
C MET A 40 12.05 3.64 -4.27
N SER A 41 12.01 4.62 -3.37
CA SER A 41 11.75 4.35 -1.95
C SER A 41 10.38 3.69 -1.75
N TYR A 42 10.22 2.92 -0.67
CA TYR A 42 8.97 2.26 -0.30
C TYR A 42 7.77 3.23 -0.30
N GLU A 43 7.93 4.41 0.30
CA GLU A 43 6.90 5.45 0.36
C GLU A 43 6.51 5.95 -1.04
N THR A 44 7.51 6.13 -1.93
CA THR A 44 7.26 6.51 -3.32
C THR A 44 6.53 5.40 -4.07
N ALA A 45 6.98 4.15 -3.93
CA ALA A 45 6.34 3.00 -4.54
C ALA A 45 4.88 2.86 -4.09
N ARG A 46 4.60 2.99 -2.79
CA ARG A 46 3.24 2.95 -2.22
C ARG A 46 2.34 4.05 -2.76
N ARG A 47 2.84 5.29 -2.87
CA ARG A 47 2.09 6.41 -3.44
C ARG A 47 1.76 6.17 -4.91
N VAL A 48 2.75 5.76 -5.70
CA VAL A 48 2.56 5.46 -7.13
C VAL A 48 1.60 4.27 -7.30
N HIS A 49 1.72 3.23 -6.48
CA HIS A 49 0.80 2.08 -6.48
C HIS A 49 -0.65 2.52 -6.21
N THR A 50 -0.85 3.38 -5.21
CA THR A 50 -2.16 3.90 -4.85
C THR A 50 -2.76 4.73 -5.99
N ILE A 51 -1.98 5.63 -6.59
CA ILE A 51 -2.42 6.44 -7.74
C ILE A 51 -2.75 5.56 -8.94
N ALA A 52 -1.89 4.58 -9.25
CA ALA A 52 -2.10 3.65 -10.34
C ALA A 52 -3.39 2.83 -10.14
N SER A 53 -3.72 2.43 -8.91
CA SER A 53 -4.99 1.76 -8.57
C SER A 53 -6.20 2.65 -8.88
N TYR A 54 -6.15 3.93 -8.52
CA TYR A 54 -7.24 4.88 -8.80
C TYR A 54 -7.45 5.12 -10.31
N LEU A 55 -6.40 5.01 -11.12
CA LEU A 55 -6.51 5.07 -12.58
C LEU A 55 -6.97 3.74 -13.18
N PHE A 56 -6.48 2.62 -12.66
CA PHE A 56 -6.76 1.29 -13.17
C PHE A 56 -8.26 0.94 -13.07
N ILE A 57 -8.89 1.16 -11.92
CA ILE A 57 -10.29 0.77 -11.66
C ILE A 57 -11.27 1.33 -12.72
N PRO A 58 -11.32 2.66 -13.00
CA PRO A 58 -12.22 3.20 -14.01
C PRO A 58 -11.85 2.77 -15.44
N LEU A 59 -10.56 2.67 -15.77
CA LEU A 59 -10.11 2.22 -17.09
C LEU A 59 -10.50 0.76 -17.35
N PHE A 60 -10.31 -0.10 -16.35
CA PHE A 60 -10.70 -1.50 -16.39
C PHE A 60 -12.22 -1.63 -16.55
N TYR A 61 -13.00 -0.84 -15.82
CA TYR A 61 -14.46 -0.84 -15.93
C TYR A 61 -14.93 -0.49 -17.36
N VAL A 62 -14.37 0.55 -17.99
CA VAL A 62 -14.68 0.92 -19.37
C VAL A 62 -14.33 -0.22 -20.35
N HIS A 63 -13.14 -0.81 -20.20
CA HIS A 63 -12.67 -1.91 -21.05
C HIS A 63 -13.49 -3.18 -20.91
N ALA A 64 -13.72 -3.63 -19.68
CA ALA A 64 -14.50 -4.80 -19.38
C ALA A 64 -15.95 -4.64 -19.89
N THR A 65 -16.55 -3.46 -19.71
CA THR A 65 -17.88 -3.16 -20.24
C THR A 65 -17.92 -3.25 -21.76
N ALA A 66 -16.91 -2.74 -22.46
CA ALA A 66 -16.81 -2.87 -23.91
C ALA A 66 -16.64 -4.34 -24.37
N GLY A 67 -15.84 -5.12 -23.63
CA GLY A 67 -15.70 -6.57 -23.83
C GLY A 67 -17.03 -7.31 -23.68
N ILE A 68 -17.79 -7.00 -22.62
CA ILE A 68 -19.15 -7.54 -22.39
C ILE A 68 -20.07 -7.18 -23.56
N TYR A 69 -20.06 -5.94 -24.04
CA TYR A 69 -20.84 -5.53 -25.21
C TYR A 69 -20.54 -6.35 -26.46
N ILE A 70 -19.26 -6.60 -26.74
CA ILE A 70 -18.82 -7.40 -27.88
C ILE A 70 -19.26 -8.86 -27.69
N ALA A 71 -19.07 -9.43 -26.50
CA ALA A 71 -19.45 -10.80 -26.19
C ALA A 71 -20.96 -11.04 -26.31
N LEU A 72 -21.79 -10.13 -25.78
CA LEU A 72 -23.25 -10.20 -25.91
C LEU A 72 -23.73 -10.08 -27.36
N GLY A 73 -22.96 -9.39 -28.21
CA GLY A 73 -23.22 -9.30 -29.65
C GLY A 73 -22.94 -10.57 -30.44
N ARG A 74 -22.17 -11.52 -29.89
CA ARG A 74 -21.78 -12.77 -30.57
C ARG A 74 -22.86 -13.87 -30.50
N PHE A 75 -23.76 -13.82 -29.52
CA PHE A 75 -24.75 -14.89 -29.29
C PHE A 75 -26.18 -14.37 -29.46
N GLU A 76 -26.95 -15.00 -30.35
CA GLU A 76 -28.31 -14.55 -30.69
C GLU A 76 -29.27 -14.57 -29.51
N SER A 77 -29.10 -15.54 -28.60
CA SER A 77 -29.86 -15.64 -27.35
C SER A 77 -29.62 -14.44 -26.42
N LEU A 78 -28.44 -13.83 -26.48
CA LEU A 78 -27.99 -12.74 -25.61
C LEU A 78 -28.25 -11.34 -26.20
N LYS A 79 -28.56 -11.25 -27.50
CA LYS A 79 -28.92 -9.98 -28.17
C LYS A 79 -30.27 -9.42 -27.70
N LYS A 80 -31.11 -10.23 -27.06
CA LYS A 80 -32.41 -9.79 -26.53
C LYS A 80 -32.20 -8.58 -25.61
N PRO A 81 -32.95 -7.48 -25.79
CA PRO A 81 -32.71 -6.24 -25.06
C PRO A 81 -32.87 -6.39 -23.54
N GLY A 82 -33.76 -7.29 -23.09
CA GLY A 82 -33.92 -7.61 -21.67
C GLY A 82 -32.67 -8.29 -21.08
N VAL A 83 -32.10 -9.27 -21.80
CA VAL A 83 -30.90 -10.01 -21.36
C VAL A 83 -29.70 -9.08 -21.30
N ARG A 84 -29.50 -8.26 -22.32
CA ARG A 84 -28.39 -7.29 -22.35
C ARG A 84 -28.46 -6.29 -21.20
N LYS A 85 -29.64 -5.75 -20.89
CA LYS A 85 -29.84 -4.85 -19.74
C LYS A 85 -29.57 -5.57 -18.41
N ALA A 86 -30.04 -6.80 -18.27
CA ALA A 86 -29.82 -7.61 -17.07
C ALA A 86 -28.32 -7.88 -16.84
N VAL A 87 -27.58 -8.31 -17.86
CA VAL A 87 -26.14 -8.59 -17.74
C VAL A 87 -25.34 -7.32 -17.40
N LEU A 88 -25.63 -6.20 -18.08
CA LEU A 88 -24.92 -4.95 -17.81
C LEU A 88 -25.22 -4.41 -16.41
N SER A 89 -26.49 -4.43 -15.97
CA SER A 89 -26.85 -3.99 -14.61
C SER A 89 -26.24 -4.87 -13.53
N ALA A 90 -26.20 -6.20 -13.72
CA ALA A 90 -25.51 -7.10 -12.81
C ALA A 90 -24.01 -6.80 -12.73
N TRP A 91 -23.35 -6.57 -13.88
CA TRP A 91 -21.95 -6.15 -13.92
C TRP A 91 -21.70 -4.84 -13.17
N THR A 92 -22.51 -3.81 -13.43
CA THR A 92 -22.34 -2.49 -12.78
C THR A 92 -22.56 -2.57 -11.27
N LEU A 93 -23.57 -3.32 -10.82
CA LEU A 93 -23.86 -3.51 -9.40
C LEU A 93 -22.76 -4.32 -8.71
N GLY A 94 -22.22 -5.35 -9.37
CA GLY A 94 -21.10 -6.13 -8.85
C GLY A 94 -19.85 -5.27 -8.64
N VAL A 95 -19.47 -4.46 -9.62
CA VAL A 95 -18.33 -3.53 -9.49
C VAL A 95 -18.60 -2.49 -8.39
N ALA A 96 -19.80 -1.90 -8.34
CA ALA A 96 -20.16 -0.96 -7.30
C ALA A 96 -20.09 -1.57 -5.90
N LEU A 97 -20.53 -2.83 -5.73
CA LEU A 97 -20.44 -3.55 -4.48
C LEU A 97 -18.98 -3.79 -4.08
N VAL A 98 -18.11 -4.21 -5.00
CA VAL A 98 -16.68 -4.40 -4.72
C VAL A 98 -16.02 -3.08 -4.28
N VAL A 99 -16.30 -1.98 -4.98
CA VAL A 99 -15.80 -0.66 -4.60
C VAL A 99 -16.33 -0.26 -3.22
N LEU A 100 -17.62 -0.47 -2.95
CA LEU A 100 -18.22 -0.18 -1.66
C LEU A 100 -17.58 -1.02 -0.53
N LEU A 101 -17.35 -2.30 -0.76
CA LEU A 101 -16.66 -3.18 0.19
C LEU A 101 -15.19 -2.79 0.42
N ALA A 102 -14.52 -2.25 -0.59
CA ALA A 102 -13.16 -1.71 -0.44
C ALA A 102 -13.12 -0.38 0.33
N LEU A 103 -14.23 0.36 0.36
CA LEU A 103 -14.41 1.59 1.15
C LEU A 103 -14.90 1.32 2.56
N VAL A 104 -15.50 0.15 2.82
CA VAL A 104 -15.74 -0.30 4.18
C VAL A 104 -14.37 -0.41 4.84
N PRO A 105 -14.11 0.31 5.93
CA PRO A 105 -12.91 0.08 6.72
C PRO A 105 -12.98 -1.40 7.11
N GLN A 106 -12.11 -2.20 6.52
CA GLN A 106 -11.86 -3.54 7.05
C GLN A 106 -11.35 -3.25 8.44
N GLY A 107 -12.23 -3.40 9.44
CA GLY A 107 -11.84 -3.28 10.82
C GLY A 107 -10.73 -4.30 10.98
N SER A 108 -9.49 -3.82 11.02
CA SER A 108 -8.38 -4.63 11.46
C SER A 108 -8.85 -5.29 12.75
N PRO A 109 -8.70 -6.62 12.92
CA PRO A 109 -8.93 -7.23 14.23
C PRO A 109 -8.06 -6.59 15.32
N PHE A 110 -7.09 -5.76 14.92
CA PHE A 110 -6.29 -4.86 15.72
C PHE A 110 -6.77 -3.41 15.55
N GLY A 111 -7.44 -2.87 16.56
CA GLY A 111 -8.09 -1.55 16.52
C GLY A 111 -7.14 -0.43 16.06
N ALA A 112 -7.49 0.21 14.94
CA ALA A 112 -6.83 1.42 14.49
C ALA A 112 -7.27 2.60 15.39
N SER A 113 -6.39 2.99 16.32
CA SER A 113 -6.47 4.29 16.97
C SER A 113 -6.31 5.40 15.92
N SER A 114 -7.09 6.47 16.05
CA SER A 114 -7.13 7.62 15.15
C SER A 114 -5.73 8.17 14.83
N VAL A 115 -5.39 8.22 13.54
CA VAL A 115 -4.12 8.78 13.04
C VAL A 115 -4.13 10.30 13.23
N SER A 116 -3.63 10.76 14.38
CA SER A 116 -2.94 12.05 14.48
C SER A 116 -1.65 11.96 13.67
N ALA A 117 -1.21 13.06 13.04
CA ALA A 117 0.11 13.12 12.41
C ALA A 117 1.15 12.60 13.41
N ALA A 118 1.88 11.57 13.00
CA ALA A 118 2.80 10.87 13.89
C ALA A 118 3.91 11.83 14.36
N PRO A 119 4.34 11.76 15.63
CA PRO A 119 5.41 12.58 16.17
C PRO A 119 6.69 12.53 15.32
N ILE A 120 7.35 13.67 15.17
CA ILE A 120 8.73 13.75 14.67
C ILE A 120 9.65 13.54 15.88
N LEU A 121 10.54 12.56 15.78
CA LEU A 121 11.46 12.14 16.84
C LEU A 121 12.91 12.34 16.38
N THR A 122 13.82 12.58 17.32
CA THR A 122 15.26 12.63 17.02
C THR A 122 15.92 11.30 17.38
N LEU A 123 17.08 11.01 16.76
CA LEU A 123 17.87 9.83 17.14
C LEU A 123 18.31 9.88 18.61
N GLU A 124 18.53 11.08 19.15
CA GLU A 124 18.85 11.29 20.56
C GLU A 124 17.70 10.90 21.49
N GLU A 125 16.45 11.15 21.08
CA GLU A 125 15.28 10.71 21.83
C GLU A 125 15.18 9.19 21.80
N VAL A 126 15.31 8.57 20.61
CA VAL A 126 15.27 7.12 20.48
C VAL A 126 16.34 6.43 21.32
N ALA A 127 17.55 7.00 21.38
CA ALA A 127 18.67 6.45 22.16
C ALA A 127 18.39 6.38 23.67
N LYS A 128 17.39 7.10 24.20
CA LYS A 128 16.98 6.99 25.61
C LYS A 128 16.21 5.70 25.91
N HIS A 129 15.60 5.10 24.88
CA HIS A 129 14.78 3.89 24.97
C HIS A 129 15.59 2.66 24.56
N SER A 130 16.65 2.39 25.32
CA SER A 130 17.70 1.42 24.99
C SER A 130 17.68 0.12 25.83
N ASN A 131 16.59 -0.17 26.55
CA ASN A 131 16.53 -1.27 27.52
C ASN A 131 15.40 -2.25 27.22
N GLU A 132 15.46 -3.48 27.74
CA GLU A 132 14.43 -4.51 27.49
C GLU A 132 13.02 -4.17 28.00
N THR A 133 12.89 -3.25 28.95
CA THR A 133 11.60 -2.77 29.48
C THR A 133 11.13 -1.48 28.83
N ASP A 134 11.95 -0.89 27.96
CA ASP A 134 11.70 0.35 27.24
C ASP A 134 12.61 0.41 26.00
N CYS A 135 12.17 -0.27 24.94
CA CYS A 135 12.98 -0.57 23.76
C CYS A 135 12.37 0.05 22.51
N TRP A 136 13.04 1.04 21.94
CA TRP A 136 12.67 1.60 20.64
C TRP A 136 13.72 1.26 19.59
N VAL A 137 13.29 1.08 18.35
CA VAL A 137 14.19 0.83 17.22
C VAL A 137 13.83 1.71 16.04
N VAL A 138 14.83 2.08 15.24
CA VAL A 138 14.62 2.78 13.96
C VAL A 138 14.74 1.79 12.81
N VAL A 139 13.74 1.75 11.92
CA VAL A 139 13.78 1.02 10.65
C VAL A 139 13.27 1.95 9.54
N GLU A 140 14.12 2.27 8.56
CA GLU A 140 13.82 3.22 7.45
C GLU A 140 13.25 4.58 7.93
N ASP A 141 13.97 5.25 8.82
CA ASP A 141 13.58 6.57 9.39
C ASP A 141 12.23 6.57 10.13
N ARG A 142 11.69 5.39 10.45
CA ARG A 142 10.51 5.23 11.31
C ARG A 142 10.92 4.64 12.65
N VAL A 143 10.28 5.11 13.70
CA VAL A 143 10.53 4.70 15.08
C VAL A 143 9.41 3.78 15.55
N TYR A 144 9.80 2.67 16.17
CA TYR A 144 8.89 1.65 16.66
C TYR A 144 9.17 1.35 18.13
N ASN A 145 8.13 1.33 18.97
CA ASN A 145 8.22 0.84 20.34
C ASN A 145 7.98 -0.67 20.35
N VAL A 146 9.06 -1.44 20.38
CA VAL A 146 9.04 -2.90 20.26
C VAL A 146 9.11 -3.60 21.62
N THR A 147 8.91 -2.88 22.72
CA THR A 147 9.02 -3.43 24.09
C THR A 147 8.16 -4.69 24.27
N GLU A 148 6.90 -4.66 23.83
CA GLU A 148 5.99 -5.81 23.94
C GLU A 148 6.34 -6.94 22.95
N LEU A 149 7.00 -6.61 21.84
CA LEU A 149 7.41 -7.59 20.84
C LEU A 149 8.59 -8.46 21.32
N ILE A 150 9.37 -8.01 22.31
CA ILE A 150 10.59 -8.70 22.74
C ILE A 150 10.32 -10.16 23.12
N ASP A 151 9.25 -10.40 23.89
CA ASP A 151 8.93 -11.73 24.39
C ASP A 151 8.25 -12.62 23.34
N GLU A 152 7.62 -12.00 22.32
CA GLU A 152 6.93 -12.70 21.24
C GLU A 152 7.79 -12.86 19.98
N HIS A 153 8.99 -12.27 19.96
CA HIS A 153 9.86 -12.23 18.79
C HIS A 153 10.33 -13.64 18.40
N PRO A 154 9.98 -14.17 17.20
CA PRO A 154 10.35 -15.53 16.79
C PRO A 154 11.86 -15.78 16.70
N GLY A 155 12.66 -14.72 16.46
CA GLY A 155 14.12 -14.78 16.47
C GLY A 155 14.75 -14.78 17.87
N GLY A 156 13.92 -14.73 18.92
CA GLY A 156 14.34 -14.67 20.33
C GLY A 156 14.58 -13.26 20.86
N ARG A 157 14.49 -13.12 22.19
CA ARG A 157 14.61 -11.84 22.92
C ARG A 157 15.93 -11.11 22.63
N GLU A 158 17.05 -11.83 22.70
CA GLU A 158 18.40 -11.26 22.49
C GLU A 158 18.60 -10.67 21.08
N ALA A 159 17.87 -11.17 20.08
CA ALA A 159 18.00 -10.70 18.71
C ALA A 159 17.50 -9.26 18.54
N ILE A 160 16.54 -8.84 19.35
CA ILE A 160 15.97 -7.48 19.34
C ILE A 160 16.59 -6.58 20.41
N ILE A 161 16.86 -7.10 21.61
CA ILE A 161 17.40 -6.32 22.75
C ILE A 161 18.71 -5.61 22.39
N LYS A 162 19.58 -6.27 21.62
CA LYS A 162 20.87 -5.70 21.18
C LYS A 162 20.76 -4.45 20.30
N TYR A 163 19.56 -4.14 19.79
CA TYR A 163 19.31 -2.99 18.93
C TYR A 163 18.41 -1.93 19.57
N CYS A 164 17.99 -2.10 20.84
CA CYS A 164 17.22 -1.07 21.54
C CYS A 164 17.97 0.27 21.55
N GLY A 165 17.27 1.35 21.24
CA GLY A 165 17.80 2.71 21.15
C GLY A 165 18.61 2.98 19.89
N THR A 166 18.62 2.08 18.89
CA THR A 166 19.48 2.21 17.71
C THR A 166 18.72 2.06 16.39
N ASN A 167 19.42 2.34 15.29
CA ASN A 167 18.95 2.04 13.95
C ASN A 167 19.21 0.57 13.60
N ALA A 168 18.12 -0.18 13.46
CA ALA A 168 18.09 -1.60 13.16
C ALA A 168 17.76 -1.89 11.68
N THR A 169 17.76 -0.89 10.79
CA THR A 169 17.34 -1.04 9.38
C THR A 169 18.09 -2.17 8.68
N ASP A 170 19.42 -2.14 8.71
CA ASP A 170 20.24 -3.11 7.97
C ASP A 170 20.07 -4.55 8.46
N VAL A 171 19.96 -4.73 9.77
CA VAL A 171 19.77 -6.05 10.37
C VAL A 171 18.33 -6.55 10.17
N PHE A 172 17.34 -5.66 10.26
CA PHE A 172 15.95 -6.02 10.05
C PHE A 172 15.76 -6.64 8.67
N PHE A 173 16.24 -5.98 7.61
CA PHE A 173 16.13 -6.49 6.24
C PHE A 173 17.03 -7.68 5.91
N ARG A 174 18.06 -7.95 6.72
CA ARG A 174 18.88 -9.15 6.55
C ARG A 174 18.20 -10.39 7.13
N GLU A 175 17.52 -10.23 8.26
CA GLU A 175 16.98 -11.36 9.03
C GLU A 175 15.48 -11.60 8.80
N HIS A 176 14.73 -10.60 8.30
CA HIS A 176 13.28 -10.66 8.13
C HIS A 176 12.85 -10.54 6.66
N SER A 177 11.71 -11.14 6.35
CA SER A 177 11.03 -10.96 5.08
C SER A 177 10.22 -9.66 5.09
N GLN A 178 9.86 -9.14 3.91
CA GLN A 178 9.07 -7.91 3.81
C GLN A 178 7.70 -8.00 4.50
N ASN A 179 7.14 -9.22 4.59
CA ASN A 179 5.84 -9.44 5.24
C ASN A 179 5.89 -9.16 6.75
N ASP A 180 7.07 -9.29 7.37
CA ASP A 180 7.28 -9.02 8.80
C ASP A 180 7.28 -7.51 9.09
N TYR A 181 7.50 -6.68 8.06
CA TYR A 181 7.40 -5.22 8.17
C TYR A 181 5.97 -4.75 8.46
N GLU A 182 4.95 -5.53 8.06
CA GLU A 182 3.54 -5.22 8.38
C GLU A 182 3.25 -5.37 9.87
N VAL A 183 3.84 -6.38 10.52
CA VAL A 183 3.74 -6.58 11.97
C VAL A 183 4.36 -5.39 12.71
N LEU A 184 5.50 -4.89 12.20
CA LEU A 184 6.20 -3.75 12.80
C LEU A 184 5.33 -2.48 12.80
N GLN A 185 4.40 -2.31 11.85
CA GLN A 185 3.52 -1.14 11.80
C GLN A 185 2.62 -0.98 13.03
N VAL A 186 2.30 -2.08 13.74
CA VAL A 186 1.50 -2.04 14.97
C VAL A 186 2.24 -1.28 16.09
N TYR A 187 3.58 -1.33 16.05
CA TYR A 187 4.46 -0.73 17.05
C TYR A 187 4.93 0.68 16.69
N TYR A 188 4.40 1.26 15.60
CA TYR A 188 4.85 2.54 15.08
C TYR A 188 4.47 3.71 15.99
N ILE A 189 5.44 4.57 16.30
CA ILE A 189 5.23 5.72 17.20
C ILE A 189 5.65 7.06 16.60
N GLY A 190 6.37 7.09 15.48
CA GLY A 190 6.86 8.35 14.90
C GLY A 190 7.89 8.16 13.80
N THR A 191 8.36 9.26 13.22
CA THR A 191 9.41 9.29 12.19
C THR A 191 10.58 10.13 12.65
N ILE A 192 11.78 9.73 12.24
CA ILE A 192 12.99 10.51 12.46
C ILE A 192 12.92 11.81 11.65
N GLY A 193 13.22 12.93 12.31
CA GLY A 193 13.35 14.22 11.64
C GLY A 193 13.83 15.29 12.59
N GLU A 194 14.23 16.43 12.02
CA GLU A 194 14.53 17.62 12.80
C GLU A 194 13.21 18.27 13.24
N PRO A 195 13.06 18.65 14.52
CA PRO A 195 11.93 19.48 14.93
C PRO A 195 11.99 20.77 14.11
N ILE A 196 10.94 21.05 13.34
CA ILE A 196 10.77 22.31 12.61
C ILE A 196 10.69 23.46 13.63
N ASN A 197 11.84 23.97 14.04
CA ASN A 197 11.93 25.16 14.86
C ASN A 197 11.47 26.33 13.96
N GLY A 198 10.27 26.82 14.21
CA GLY A 198 9.66 27.85 13.40
C GLY A 198 10.52 29.11 13.35
N THR A 199 11.12 29.37 12.18
CA THR A 199 11.37 30.72 11.67
C THR A 199 10.74 30.83 10.31
N VAL A 200 9.40 30.97 10.30
CA VAL A 200 8.76 31.82 9.29
C VAL A 200 8.82 33.23 9.86
N GLY A 201 9.74 34.05 9.33
CA GLY A 201 9.84 35.45 9.73
C GLY A 201 11.07 36.13 9.13
N GLY A 202 10.85 36.93 8.09
CA GLY A 202 11.84 37.79 7.42
C GLY A 202 11.34 38.23 6.05
#